data_AF-A0A529ME59-F1
#
_entry.id   AF-A0A529ME59-F1
#
_cell.length_a   1.000
_cell.length_b   1.000
_cell.length_c   1.000
_cell.angle_alpha   90.00
_cell.angle_beta   90.00
_cell.angle_gamma   90.00
#
_symmetry.space_group_name_H-M   'P 1'
#
loop_
_entity.id
_entity.type
_entity.pdbx_description
1 polymer ?
#
loop_
_entity_poly.entity_id
_entity_poly.type
_entity_poly.pdbx_seq_one_letter_code
_entity_poly.pdbx_strand_id
1 'polypeptide(L)'
;MLLIRTYVAQSAIEGVGVFAAEPIRKGASIWRLDPDFDRLIPMEKYEAASPHLRELLDRYAYPSPDKPGFMVYEVDNGRFMNHS
;
A
#
# COMPACT_ATOMS: atom_id res chain seq x y z
N MET A 1 5.11 5.50 1.77
CA MET A 1 5.34 5.42 3.22
C MET A 1 4.34 6.28 4.02
N LEU A 2 3.78 5.70 5.08
CA LEU A 2 2.98 6.35 6.10
C LEU A 2 3.80 7.38 6.90
N LEU A 3 3.21 8.56 7.10
CA LEU A 3 3.84 9.72 7.78
C LEU A 3 3.42 9.85 9.25
N ILE A 4 2.60 8.91 9.73
CA ILE A 4 2.01 8.91 11.06
C ILE A 4 2.27 7.57 11.75
N ARG A 5 2.16 7.56 13.08
CA ARG A 5 2.25 6.32 13.85
C ARG A 5 1.02 5.46 13.56
N THR A 6 1.26 4.20 13.24
CA THR A 6 0.20 3.23 12.95
C THR A 6 0.45 1.90 13.63
N TYR A 7 -0.61 1.10 13.76
CA TYR A 7 -0.52 -0.30 14.16
C TYR A 7 -1.47 -1.14 13.29
N VAL A 8 -1.21 -2.45 13.25
CA VAL A 8 -2.04 -3.43 12.52
C VAL A 8 -2.86 -4.22 13.53
N ALA A 9 -4.15 -4.39 13.25
CA ALA A 9 -5.05 -5.19 14.07
C ALA A 9 -6.15 -5.84 13.20
N GLN A 10 -7.00 -6.66 13.81
CA GLN A 10 -8.14 -7.26 13.11
C GLN A 10 -9.08 -6.16 12.59
N SER A 11 -9.46 -6.26 11.31
CA SER A 11 -10.41 -5.35 10.67
C SER A 11 -11.82 -5.90 10.77
N ALA A 12 -12.80 -5.01 10.89
CA ALA A 12 -14.21 -5.37 10.80
C ALA A 12 -14.68 -5.59 9.35
N ILE A 13 -13.86 -5.23 8.36
CA ILE A 13 -14.16 -5.38 6.92
C ILE A 13 -13.62 -6.72 6.41
N GLU A 14 -12.30 -6.90 6.39
CA GLU A 14 -11.62 -8.12 5.95
C GLU A 14 -10.27 -8.25 6.66
N GLY A 15 -9.97 -9.46 7.13
CA GLY A 15 -8.65 -9.82 7.66
C GLY A 15 -8.10 -8.83 8.70
N VAL A 16 -7.02 -8.15 8.32
CA VAL A 16 -6.36 -7.12 9.13
C VAL A 16 -6.52 -5.75 8.50
N GLY A 17 -6.41 -4.71 9.32
CA GLY A 17 -6.41 -3.31 8.89
C GLY A 17 -5.27 -2.54 9.52
N VAL A 18 -4.95 -1.39 8.93
CA VAL A 18 -4.07 -0.39 9.54
C VAL A 18 -4.88 0.69 10.27
N PHE A 19 -4.44 1.01 11.48
CA PHE A 19 -5.11 1.95 12.37
C PHE A 19 -4.15 3.07 12.79
N ALA A 20 -4.67 4.29 12.89
CA ALA A 20 -3.92 5.43 13.39
C ALA A 20 -3.65 5.27 14.90
N ALA A 21 -2.39 5.45 15.31
CA ALA A 21 -1.99 5.43 16.72
C ALA A 21 -1.99 6.84 17.34
N GLU A 22 -2.49 7.84 16.62
CA GLU A 22 -2.55 9.24 17.04
C GLU A 22 -3.69 10.00 16.34
N PRO A 23 -4.18 11.12 16.92
CA PRO A 23 -5.21 11.93 16.29
C PRO A 23 -4.74 12.56 14.97
N ILE A 24 -5.59 12.51 13.94
CA ILE A 24 -5.31 13.07 12.61
C ILE A 24 -6.33 14.16 12.31
N ARG A 25 -5.87 15.35 11.92
CA ARG A 25 -6.76 16.45 11.50
C ARG A 25 -7.23 16.22 10.06
N LYS A 26 -8.45 16.66 9.74
CA LYS A 26 -8.96 16.65 8.36
C LYS A 26 -7.98 17.37 7.43
N GLY A 27 -7.65 16.74 6.30
CA GLY A 27 -6.72 17.27 5.30
C GLY A 27 -5.24 17.02 5.59
N ALA A 28 -4.89 16.37 6.70
CA ALA A 28 -3.51 15.97 6.95
C ALA A 28 -3.07 14.88 5.95
N SER A 29 -1.85 15.01 5.43
CA SER A 29 -1.22 13.96 4.62
C SER A 29 -0.77 12.82 5.55
N ILE A 30 -1.31 11.62 5.31
CA ILE A 30 -0.99 10.43 6.10
C ILE A 30 0.03 9.52 5.41
N TRP A 31 0.25 9.73 4.12
CA TRP A 31 1.10 8.90 3.28
C TRP A 31 1.74 9.75 2.17
N ARG A 32 2.95 9.34 1.77
CA ARG A 32 3.64 9.86 0.59
C ARG A 32 4.47 8.75 -0.05
N LEU A 33 4.50 8.71 -1.39
CA LEU A 33 5.44 7.85 -2.12
C LEU A 33 6.87 8.25 -1.79
N ASP A 34 7.66 7.29 -1.30
CA ASP A 34 9.10 7.42 -1.11
C ASP A 34 9.80 6.39 -2.01
N PRO A 35 10.42 6.80 -3.13
CA PRO A 35 11.04 5.87 -4.08
C PRO A 35 12.18 5.01 -3.51
N ASP A 36 12.79 5.43 -2.39
CA ASP A 36 13.86 4.67 -1.73
C ASP A 36 13.29 3.64 -0.74
N PHE A 37 12.01 3.74 -0.41
CA PHE A 37 11.33 2.85 0.55
C PHE A 37 10.24 1.99 -0.12
N ASP A 38 9.36 2.63 -0.89
CA ASP A 38 8.29 1.99 -1.64
C ASP A 38 8.81 1.39 -2.95
N ARG A 39 8.14 0.35 -3.43
CA ARG A 39 8.54 -0.34 -4.67
C ARG A 39 7.68 0.14 -5.82
N LEU A 40 8.30 0.78 -6.81
CA LEU A 40 7.69 0.99 -8.12
C LEU A 40 7.97 -0.22 -9.02
N ILE A 41 6.91 -0.94 -9.37
CA ILE A 41 6.98 -2.18 -10.13
C ILE A 41 6.44 -1.90 -11.54
N PRO A 42 7.26 -2.01 -12.61
CA PRO A 42 6.79 -1.92 -13.98
C PRO A 42 5.73 -2.98 -14.26
N MET A 43 4.68 -2.64 -15.03
CA MET A 43 3.61 -3.57 -15.38
C MET A 43 4.14 -4.83 -16.08
N GLU A 44 5.19 -4.72 -16.88
CA GLU A 44 5.80 -5.87 -17.57
C GLU A 44 6.36 -6.89 -16.56
N LYS A 45 6.87 -6.42 -15.41
CA LYS A 45 7.32 -7.32 -14.33
C LYS A 45 6.16 -7.98 -13.60
N TYR A 46 5.04 -7.26 -13.45
CA TYR A 46 3.82 -7.83 -12.89
C TYR A 46 3.23 -8.90 -13.82
N GLU A 47 3.18 -8.64 -15.12
CA GLU A 47 2.65 -9.56 -16.13
C GLU A 47 3.50 -10.84 -16.27
N ALA A 48 4.82 -10.70 -16.15
CA ALA A 48 5.75 -11.83 -16.16
C ALA A 48 5.93 -12.50 -14.78
N ALA A 49 5.22 -12.06 -13.74
CA ALA A 49 5.37 -12.58 -12.38
C ALA A 49 4.93 -14.05 -12.28
N SER A 50 5.60 -14.80 -11.40
CA SER A 50 5.11 -16.12 -11.01
C SER A 50 3.74 -16.00 -10.32
N PRO A 51 2.90 -17.05 -10.33
CA PRO A 51 1.55 -16.98 -9.77
C PRO A 51 1.51 -16.45 -8.32
N HIS A 52 2.43 -16.90 -7.46
CA HIS A 52 2.49 -16.46 -6.06
C HIS A 52 2.89 -14.99 -5.90
N LEU A 53 3.80 -14.48 -6.75
CA LEU A 53 4.16 -13.07 -6.71
C LEU A 53 3.00 -12.22 -7.24
N ARG A 54 2.32 -12.68 -8.30
CA ARG A 54 1.16 -11.98 -8.83
C ARG A 54 0.04 -11.86 -7.80
N GLU A 55 -0.27 -12.93 -7.08
CA GLU A 55 -1.26 -12.93 -5.99
C GLU A 55 -0.89 -11.94 -4.88
N LEU A 56 0.40 -11.87 -4.50
CA LEU A 56 0.87 -10.88 -3.53
C LEU A 56 0.67 -9.44 -4.04
N LEU A 57 0.99 -9.18 -5.31
CA LEU A 57 0.86 -7.86 -5.91
C LEU A 57 -0.61 -7.46 -6.10
N ASP A 58 -1.48 -8.39 -6.50
CA ASP A 58 -2.91 -8.16 -6.60
C ASP A 58 -3.53 -7.78 -5.24
N ARG A 59 -2.99 -8.32 -4.14
CA ARG A 59 -3.48 -8.04 -2.79
C ARG A 59 -2.94 -6.73 -2.20
N TYR A 60 -1.69 -6.37 -2.49
CA TYR A 60 -0.96 -5.35 -1.72
C TYR A 60 -0.35 -4.21 -2.57
N ALA A 61 -0.49 -4.26 -3.89
CA ALA A 61 -0.04 -3.21 -4.78
C ALA A 61 -1.22 -2.59 -5.53
N TYR A 62 -1.04 -1.37 -6.03
CA TYR A 62 -2.04 -0.65 -6.80
C TYR A 62 -1.40 0.14 -7.94
N PRO A 63 -2.13 0.48 -9.02
CA PRO A 63 -1.60 1.31 -10.09
C PRO A 63 -1.09 2.66 -9.57
N SER A 64 0.11 3.07 -9.98
CA SER A 64 0.67 4.36 -9.59
C SER A 64 -0.18 5.49 -10.18
N PRO A 65 -0.69 6.42 -9.35
CA PRO A 65 -1.48 7.55 -9.85
C PRO A 65 -0.63 8.54 -10.65
N ASP A 66 0.66 8.66 -10.29
CA ASP A 66 1.57 9.66 -10.87
C ASP A 66 2.47 9.10 -11.98
N LYS A 67 2.54 7.77 -12.11
CA LYS A 67 3.43 7.10 -13.08
C LYS A 67 2.71 5.97 -13.83
N PRO A 68 2.01 6.28 -14.93
CA PRO A 68 1.35 5.27 -15.76
C PRO A 68 2.30 4.14 -16.15
N GLY A 69 1.80 2.90 -16.14
CA GLY A 69 2.60 1.69 -16.44
C GLY A 69 3.39 1.15 -15.26
N PHE A 70 3.22 1.69 -14.06
CA PHE A 70 3.82 1.18 -12.82
C PHE A 70 2.74 0.87 -11.78
N MET A 71 3.01 -0.12 -10.94
CA MET A 71 2.32 -0.34 -9.68
C MET A 71 3.18 0.17 -8.51
N VAL A 72 2.53 0.68 -7.48
CA VAL A 72 3.12 0.98 -6.18
C VAL A 72 2.86 -0.20 -5.27
N TYR A 73 3.93 -0.74 -4.69
CA TYR A 73 3.86 -1.68 -3.57
C TYR A 73 4.44 -1.00 -2.33
N GLU A 74 3.59 -0.81 -1.33
CA GLU A 74 3.94 -0.18 -0.06
C GLU A 74 4.56 -1.20 0.88
N VAL A 75 5.76 -0.89 1.41
CA VAL A 75 6.51 -1.85 2.23
C VAL A 75 6.08 -1.81 3.71
N ASP A 76 5.55 -0.68 4.17
CA ASP A 76 5.12 -0.48 5.56
C ASP A 76 3.71 -1.03 5.83
N ASN A 77 3.01 -0.48 6.81
CA ASN A 77 1.65 -0.87 7.17
C ASN A 77 0.59 -0.39 6.17
N GLY A 78 0.92 0.50 5.23
CA GLY A 78 -0.04 1.05 4.27
C GLY A 78 -0.62 -0.02 3.34
N ARG A 79 0.10 -1.12 3.09
CA ARG A 79 -0.43 -2.31 2.42
C ARG A 79 -1.61 -2.98 3.14
N PHE A 80 -1.85 -2.67 4.41
CA PHE A 80 -3.02 -3.16 5.16
C PHE A 80 -4.18 -2.15 5.19
N MET A 81 -4.15 -1.11 4.34
CA MET A 81 -5.33 -0.27 4.11
C MET A 81 -6.39 -1.06 3.36
N ASN A 82 -7.57 -1.20 3.98
CA ASN A 82 -8.72 -1.82 3.35
C ASN A 82 -9.48 -0.81 2.48
N HIS A 83 -10.19 -1.33 1.48
CA HIS A 83 -11.17 -0.57 0.71
C HIS A 83 -12.49 -0.44 1.48
N SER A 84 -13.18 0.69 1.33
CA SER A 84 -14.50 0.96 1.90
C SER A 84 -15.32 1.86 0.99
#